data_AF-A0A920VNV1-F1
#
_entry.id   AF-A0A920VNV1-F1
#
_cell.length_a   1.000
_cell.length_b   1.000
_cell.length_c   1.000
_cell.angle_alpha   90.00
_cell.angle_beta   90.00
_cell.angle_gamma   90.00
#
_symmetry.space_group_name_H-M   'P 1'
#
loop_
_entity.id
_entity.type
_entity.pdbx_description
1 polymer ?
#
loop_
_entity_poly.entity_id
_entity_poly.type
_entity_poly.pdbx_seq_one_letter_code
_entity_poly.pdbx_strand_id
1 'polypeptide(L)'
;MEFKTWLSELGGIQGDADAENTAADYDVILDKASLKAWIRRLKKANLFSIDTETTSLDAMRARIVGLSFTDRPGQAAYLPLAHDYPGASGQLPLDETLEQLRPLLEDPPGPRSGRTSSTIGRCCSTTE
;
A
#
# COMPACT_ATOMS: atom_id res chain seq x y z
N MET A 1 16.31 16.60 29.89
CA MET A 1 15.20 15.89 29.19
C MET A 1 14.48 16.97 28.39
N GLU A 2 15.10 17.41 27.29
CA GLU A 2 14.74 18.65 26.59
C GLU A 2 13.52 18.52 25.65
N PHE A 3 12.98 17.30 25.52
CA PHE A 3 11.85 17.03 24.63
C PHE A 3 10.51 17.61 25.15
N LYS A 4 10.37 17.74 26.48
CA LYS A 4 9.12 18.21 27.11
C LYS A 4 8.90 19.72 26.99
N THR A 5 9.99 20.49 27.01
CA THR A 5 9.98 21.95 26.81
C THR A 5 9.49 22.29 25.41
N TRP A 6 10.01 21.58 24.41
CA TRP A 6 9.65 21.77 23.01
C TRP A 6 8.18 21.44 22.70
N LEU A 7 7.65 20.38 23.34
CA LEU A 7 6.23 20.00 23.24
C LEU A 7 5.26 21.05 23.77
N SER A 8 5.73 21.89 24.70
CA SER A 8 4.90 22.92 25.33
C SER A 8 4.93 24.24 24.53
N GLU A 9 6.06 24.54 23.88
CA GLU A 9 6.22 25.72 23.01
C GLU A 9 5.42 25.63 21.71
N LEU A 10 5.22 24.42 21.17
CA LEU A 10 4.43 24.21 19.95
C LEU A 10 2.92 24.31 20.15
N GLY A 11 2.45 24.62 21.37
CA GLY A 11 1.03 24.63 21.73
C GLY A 11 0.49 23.21 21.69
N GLY A 12 0.30 22.62 22.88
CA GLY A 12 -0.20 21.25 23.03
C GLY A 12 -1.32 20.96 22.03
N ILE A 13 -1.19 19.86 21.29
CA ILE A 13 -2.13 19.44 20.26
C ILE A 13 -3.49 19.17 20.92
N GLN A 14 -4.36 20.17 20.97
CA GLN A 14 -5.80 19.94 21.05
C GLN A 14 -6.25 19.61 19.63
N GLY A 15 -6.08 18.35 19.28
CA GLY A 15 -6.68 17.80 18.09
C GLY A 15 -8.16 17.58 18.37
N ASP A 16 -8.99 18.59 18.13
CA ASP A 16 -10.33 18.33 17.58
C ASP A 16 -10.11 17.85 16.14
N ALA A 17 -9.60 16.63 16.02
CA ALA A 17 -9.68 15.87 14.81
C ALA A 17 -11.01 15.12 14.91
N ASP A 18 -12.04 15.67 14.26
CA ASP A 18 -13.13 14.87 13.70
C ASP A 18 -12.53 13.93 12.64
N ALA A 19 -11.68 13.01 13.09
CA ALA A 19 -11.32 11.83 12.34
C ALA A 19 -12.55 10.94 12.42
N GLU A 20 -13.45 11.07 11.45
CA GLU A 20 -14.35 9.97 11.12
C GLU A 20 -13.48 8.72 11.02
N ASN A 21 -13.53 7.89 12.06
CA ASN A 21 -12.85 6.61 12.14
C ASN A 21 -13.60 5.67 11.18
N THR A 22 -13.47 5.93 9.89
CA THR A 22 -13.88 4.98 8.86
C THR A 22 -12.97 3.79 9.07
N ALA A 23 -13.52 2.73 9.69
CA ALA A 23 -12.78 1.52 10.00
C ALA A 23 -12.15 1.01 8.70
N ALA A 24 -10.86 1.27 8.54
CA ALA A 24 -10.11 0.92 7.35
C ALA A 24 -9.54 -0.48 7.54
N ASP A 25 -9.80 -1.34 6.56
CA ASP A 25 -9.45 -2.76 6.59
C ASP A 25 -8.12 -2.95 5.85
N TYR A 26 -7.08 -3.31 6.61
CA TYR A 26 -5.72 -3.45 6.11
C TYR A 26 -5.23 -4.88 6.30
N ASP A 27 -5.03 -5.57 5.18
CA ASP A 27 -4.47 -6.91 5.17
C ASP A 27 -2.94 -6.90 5.08
N VAL A 28 -2.28 -7.87 5.72
CA VAL A 28 -0.88 -8.19 5.46
C VAL A 28 -0.81 -9.57 4.80
N ILE A 29 -0.30 -9.61 3.57
CA ILE A 29 -0.23 -10.82 2.75
C ILE A 29 1.05 -11.59 3.10
N LEU A 30 0.93 -12.64 3.92
CA LEU A 30 2.06 -13.49 4.32
C LEU A 30 2.00 -14.90 3.70
N ASP A 31 0.90 -15.24 3.01
CA ASP A 31 0.68 -16.57 2.46
C ASP A 31 0.16 -16.56 1.01
N LYS A 32 0.34 -17.69 0.33
CA LYS A 32 0.01 -17.85 -1.09
C LYS A 32 -1.50 -17.78 -1.36
N ALA A 33 -2.35 -18.17 -0.41
CA ALA A 33 -3.80 -18.14 -0.59
C ALA A 33 -4.31 -16.70 -0.57
N SER A 34 -3.85 -15.90 0.39
CA SER A 34 -4.12 -14.47 0.52
C SER A 34 -3.63 -13.69 -0.71
N LEU A 35 -2.40 -13.95 -1.18
CA LEU A 35 -1.88 -13.34 -2.41
C LEU A 35 -2.78 -13.63 -3.62
N LYS A 36 -3.16 -14.90 -3.81
CA LYS A 36 -4.04 -15.30 -4.92
C LYS A 36 -5.43 -14.67 -4.81
N ALA A 37 -5.96 -14.50 -3.60
CA ALA A 37 -7.24 -13.84 -3.38
C ALA A 37 -7.19 -12.37 -3.83
N TRP A 38 -6.15 -11.65 -3.41
CA TRP A 38 -5.91 -10.26 -3.81
C TRP A 38 -5.68 -10.11 -5.32
N ILE A 39 -4.86 -10.96 -5.95
CA ILE A 39 -4.67 -10.93 -7.41
C ILE A 39 -6.01 -11.11 -8.15
N ARG A 40 -6.84 -12.08 -7.73
CA ARG A 40 -8.17 -12.27 -8.35
C ARG A 40 -9.09 -11.08 -8.16
N ARG A 41 -9.03 -10.43 -7.00
CA ARG A 41 -9.81 -9.22 -6.68
C ARG A 41 -9.39 -8.06 -7.58
N LEU A 42 -8.08 -7.77 -7.64
CA LEU A 42 -7.52 -6.68 -8.46
C LEU A 42 -7.78 -6.90 -9.96
N LYS A 43 -7.71 -8.14 -10.45
CA LYS A 43 -8.06 -8.48 -11.85
C LYS A 43 -9.53 -8.21 -12.21
N LYS A 44 -10.43 -8.24 -11.23
CA LYS A 44 -11.87 -7.96 -11.42
C LYS A 44 -12.21 -6.49 -11.21
N ALA A 45 -11.36 -5.75 -10.49
CA ALA A 45 -11.56 -4.34 -10.24
C ALA A 45 -11.53 -3.55 -11.55
N ASN A 46 -12.34 -2.49 -11.61
CA ASN A 46 -12.31 -1.56 -12.75
C ASN A 46 -11.05 -0.69 -12.72
N LEU A 47 -10.65 -0.27 -11.51
CA LEU A 47 -9.45 0.49 -11.22
C LEU A 47 -8.88 0.00 -9.89
N PHE A 48 -7.55 0.00 -9.79
CA PHE A 48 -6.86 -0.19 -8.53
C PHE A 48 -5.60 0.67 -8.50
N SER A 49 -5.10 0.93 -7.30
CA SER A 49 -3.84 1.59 -7.05
C SER A 49 -2.80 0.61 -6.54
N ILE A 50 -1.56 0.88 -6.91
CA ILE A 50 -0.38 0.20 -6.42
C ILE A 50 0.62 1.24 -5.93
N ASP A 51 1.30 0.92 -4.85
CA ASP A 51 2.46 1.67 -4.38
C ASP A 51 3.61 0.72 -4.04
N THR A 52 4.84 1.24 -4.09
CA THR A 52 6.06 0.45 -3.91
C THR A 52 6.90 1.01 -2.79
N GLU A 53 7.25 0.16 -1.83
CA GLU A 53 8.16 0.50 -0.75
C GLU A 53 9.56 0.01 -1.12
N THR A 54 10.56 0.88 -1.05
CA THR A 54 11.91 0.59 -1.52
C THR A 54 12.99 0.99 -0.52
N THR A 55 14.20 0.49 -0.71
CA THR A 55 15.35 0.79 0.17
C THR A 55 15.97 2.17 -0.04
N SER A 56 15.61 2.89 -1.11
CA SER A 56 16.26 4.15 -1.49
C SER A 56 15.36 5.04 -2.33
N LEU A 57 15.59 6.35 -2.24
CA LEU A 57 14.97 7.34 -3.14
C LEU A 57 15.61 7.34 -4.54
N ASP A 58 16.82 6.78 -4.69
CA ASP A 58 17.48 6.62 -5.99
C ASP A 58 16.89 5.42 -6.73
N ALA A 59 15.96 5.68 -7.66
CA ALA A 59 15.23 4.65 -8.39
C ALA A 59 16.12 3.65 -9.15
N MET A 60 17.33 4.06 -9.56
CA MET A 60 18.25 3.17 -10.29
C MET A 60 18.98 2.19 -9.37
N ARG A 61 19.01 2.47 -8.06
CA ARG A 61 19.67 1.64 -7.03
C ARG A 61 18.70 1.06 -6.02
N ALA A 62 17.45 1.51 -6.04
CA ALA A 62 16.40 1.08 -5.16
C ALA A 62 16.11 -0.41 -5.36
N ARG A 63 16.03 -1.15 -4.25
CA ARG A 63 15.49 -2.50 -4.22
C ARG A 63 14.08 -2.48 -3.69
N ILE A 64 13.23 -3.35 -4.22
CA ILE A 64 11.87 -3.54 -3.70
C ILE A 64 11.92 -4.14 -2.30
N VAL A 65 11.13 -3.58 -1.39
CA VAL A 65 10.96 -4.02 0.00
C VAL A 65 9.55 -4.57 0.21
N GLY A 66 8.56 -3.95 -0.42
CA GLY A 66 7.17 -4.39 -0.40
C GLY A 66 6.36 -3.77 -1.54
N LEU A 67 5.10 -4.19 -1.60
CA LEU A 67 4.08 -3.59 -2.45
C LEU A 67 2.81 -3.39 -1.64
N SER A 68 2.06 -2.33 -1.95
CA SER A 68 0.71 -2.14 -1.43
C SER A 68 -0.31 -2.01 -2.55
N PHE A 69 -1.53 -2.50 -2.28
CA PHE A 69 -2.63 -2.52 -3.25
C PHE A 69 -3.92 -2.00 -2.63
N THR A 70 -4.73 -1.30 -3.42
CA THR A 70 -6.10 -0.95 -3.05
C THR A 70 -6.98 -0.84 -4.29
N ASP A 71 -8.20 -1.37 -4.23
CA ASP A 71 -9.24 -1.20 -5.26
C ASP A 71 -10.36 -0.25 -4.83
N ARG A 72 -10.38 0.19 -3.56
CA ARG A 72 -11.38 1.12 -3.01
C ARG A 72 -10.91 1.80 -1.72
N PRO A 73 -11.40 3.01 -1.42
CA PRO A 73 -11.10 3.69 -0.16
C PRO A 73 -11.41 2.83 1.07
N GLY A 74 -10.55 2.91 2.08
CA GLY A 74 -10.71 2.19 3.33
C GLY A 74 -10.42 0.69 3.26
N GLN A 75 -9.91 0.17 2.13
CA GLN A 75 -9.42 -1.21 2.05
C GLN A 75 -8.10 -1.30 1.29
N ALA A 76 -7.08 -1.87 1.91
CA ALA A 76 -5.80 -2.10 1.26
C ALA A 76 -5.11 -3.36 1.75
N ALA A 77 -4.11 -3.81 1.01
CA ALA A 77 -3.24 -4.88 1.43
C ALA A 77 -1.78 -4.49 1.26
N TYR A 78 -0.97 -4.90 2.22
CA TYR A 78 0.48 -4.82 2.18
C TYR A 78 1.09 -6.20 1.95
N LEU A 79 2.01 -6.28 0.99
CA LEU A 79 2.76 -7.47 0.63
C LEU A 79 4.25 -7.22 0.94
N PRO A 80 4.77 -7.70 2.07
CA PRO A 80 6.19 -7.66 2.35
C PRO A 80 6.95 -8.63 1.43
N LEU A 81 8.04 -8.15 0.84
CA LEU A 81 8.82 -8.90 -0.16
C LEU A 81 10.29 -9.12 0.24
N ALA A 82 10.90 -8.16 0.95
CA ALA A 82 12.32 -8.22 1.28
C ALA A 82 12.68 -7.53 2.62
N HIS A 83 11.84 -7.69 3.65
CA HIS A 83 12.17 -7.22 5.01
C HIS A 83 13.28 -8.09 5.61
N ASP A 84 14.34 -7.46 6.11
CA ASP A 84 15.56 -8.15 6.59
C ASP A 84 15.92 -7.83 8.06
N TYR A 85 14.99 -7.28 8.83
CA TYR A 85 15.20 -6.97 10.25
C TYR A 85 15.06 -8.21 11.16
N PRO A 86 15.71 -8.23 12.34
CA PRO A 86 15.59 -9.33 13.29
C PRO A 86 14.13 -9.57 13.73
N GLY A 87 13.63 -10.79 13.50
CA GLY A 87 12.27 -11.16 13.86
C GLY A 87 11.21 -10.80 12.80
N ALA A 88 11.60 -10.46 11.58
CA ALA A 88 10.66 -10.32 10.46
C ALA A 88 9.83 -11.61 10.29
N SER A 89 8.51 -11.44 10.17
CA SER A 89 7.57 -12.54 9.94
C SER A 89 7.85 -13.26 8.63
N GLY A 90 7.36 -14.50 8.50
CA GLY A 90 7.51 -15.29 7.27
C GLY A 90 6.97 -14.53 6.05
N GLN A 91 7.82 -14.35 5.05
CA GLN A 91 7.50 -13.71 3.77
C GLN A 91 7.40 -14.76 2.66
N LEU A 92 6.67 -14.44 1.61
CA LEU A 92 6.64 -15.28 0.42
C LEU A 92 7.97 -15.20 -0.34
N PRO A 93 8.40 -16.26 -1.04
CA PRO A 93 9.59 -16.21 -1.89
C PRO A 93 9.44 -15.12 -2.96
N LEU A 94 10.42 -14.22 -3.06
CA LEU A 94 10.38 -13.03 -3.90
C LEU A 94 10.07 -13.36 -5.37
N ASP A 95 10.86 -14.25 -5.97
CA ASP A 95 10.75 -14.57 -7.40
C ASP A 95 9.39 -15.18 -7.74
N GLU A 96 8.93 -16.18 -6.98
CA GLU A 96 7.60 -16.80 -7.16
C GLU A 96 6.46 -15.80 -6.97
N THR A 97 6.66 -14.79 -6.12
CA THR A 97 5.65 -13.76 -5.85
C THR A 97 5.57 -12.77 -7.00
N LEU A 98 6.72 -12.32 -7.51
CA LEU A 98 6.79 -11.43 -8.67
C LEU A 98 6.26 -12.11 -9.93
N GLU A 99 6.55 -13.40 -10.14
CA GLU A 99 5.97 -14.18 -11.25
C GLU A 99 4.45 -14.23 -11.21
N GLN A 100 3.84 -14.38 -10.02
CA GLN A 100 2.39 -14.37 -9.86
C GLN A 100 1.78 -12.98 -10.10
N LEU A 101 2.50 -11.91 -9.74
CA LEU A 101 2.05 -10.52 -9.95
C LEU A 101 2.25 -10.06 -11.39
N ARG A 102 3.19 -10.65 -12.13
CA ARG A 102 3.57 -10.27 -13.48
C ARG A 102 2.38 -10.05 -14.43
N PRO A 103 1.37 -10.93 -14.51
CA PRO A 103 0.22 -10.70 -15.40
C PRO A 103 -0.65 -9.50 -14.98
N LEU A 104 -0.64 -9.12 -13.70
CA LEU A 104 -1.38 -7.95 -13.22
C LEU A 104 -0.65 -6.64 -13.54
N LEU A 105 0.69 -6.67 -13.57
CA LEU A 105 1.54 -5.48 -13.75
C LEU A 105 1.93 -5.22 -15.20
N GLU A 106 2.06 -6.28 -16.01
CA GLU A 106 2.47 -6.20 -17.43
C GLU A 106 1.28 -6.17 -18.40
N ASP A 107 0.04 -6.32 -17.91
CA ASP A 107 -1.14 -6.21 -18.77
C ASP A 107 -1.14 -4.82 -19.45
N PRO A 108 -1.23 -4.76 -20.79
CA PRO A 108 -1.18 -3.49 -21.51
C PRO A 108 -2.31 -2.58 -21.03
N PRO A 109 -2.12 -1.25 -21.02
CA PRO A 109 -3.12 -0.31 -20.53
C PRO A 109 -4.38 -0.35 -21.42
N GLY A 110 -5.32 -1.22 -21.06
CA GLY A 110 -6.72 -1.13 -21.45
C GLY A 110 -7.49 -0.22 -20.48
N PRO A 111 -8.84 -0.15 -20.56
CA PRO A 111 -9.66 0.62 -19.62
C PRO A 111 -9.52 0.20 -18.14
N ARG A 112 -8.78 -0.89 -17.87
CA ARG A 112 -8.47 -1.49 -16.57
C ARG A 112 -6.98 -1.31 -16.22
N SER A 113 -6.45 -0.09 -16.27
CA SER A 113 -5.03 0.16 -15.93
C SER A 113 -4.88 0.43 -14.42
N GLY A 114 -4.08 -0.38 -13.72
CA GLY A 114 -3.60 -0.03 -12.37
C GLY A 114 -2.80 1.28 -12.43
N ARG A 115 -3.11 2.25 -11.56
CA ARG A 115 -2.40 3.55 -11.51
C ARG A 115 -1.45 3.56 -10.31
N THR A 116 -0.17 3.84 -10.56
CA THR A 116 0.77 4.22 -9.50
C THR A 116 0.31 5.52 -8.85
N SER A 117 0.36 5.57 -7.53
CA SER A 117 -0.09 6.70 -6.70
C SER A 117 0.79 7.95 -6.89
N SER A 118 0.72 8.60 -8.05
CA SER A 118 1.02 10.04 -8.18
C SER A 118 -0.21 10.81 -8.67
N THR A 119 -1.31 10.11 -8.95
CA THR A 119 -2.64 10.71 -9.08
C THR A 119 -3.70 9.69 -8.65
N ILE A 120 -3.92 9.58 -7.33
CA ILE A 120 -5.26 9.24 -6.83
C ILE A 120 -6.14 10.40 -7.28
N GLY A 121 -6.78 10.23 -8.44
CA GLY A 121 -7.74 11.20 -8.94
C GLY A 121 -8.80 11.39 -7.86
N ARG A 122 -8.95 12.64 -7.41
CA ARG A 122 -10.04 13.15 -6.56
C ARG A 122 -11.18 12.13 -6.44
N CYS A 123 -11.24 11.47 -5.29
CA CYS A 123 -12.48 10.91 -4.79
C CYS A 123 -13.35 12.11 -4.34
N CYS A 124 -13.77 12.94 -5.29
CA CYS A 124 -14.78 13.97 -5.05
C CYS A 124 -16.14 13.28 -5.20
N SER A 125 -16.76 13.05 -4.06
CA SER A 125 -18.21 12.92 -3.91
C SER A 125 -18.95 13.78 -4.93
N THR A 126 -19.67 13.13 -5.83
CA THR A 126 -20.83 13.75 -6.47
C THR A 126 -22.03 13.09 -5.81
N THR A 127 -22.49 13.69 -4.72
CA THR A 127 -23.84 13.48 -4.22
C THR A 127 -24.75 14.31 -5.13
N GLU A 128 -25.78 13.69 -5.71
CA GLU A 128 -26.87 14.38 -6.41
C GLU A 128 -27.66 15.31 -5.48
#